data_AF-A0A7V9EEG5-F1
#
_entry.id   AF-A0A7V9EEG5-F1
#
_cell.length_a   1.000
_cell.length_b   1.000
_cell.length_c   1.000
_cell.angle_alpha   90.00
_cell.angle_beta   90.00
_cell.angle_gamma   90.00
#
_symmetry.space_group_name_H-M   'P 1'
#
loop_
_entity.id
_entity.type
_entity.pdbx_description
1 polymer ?
#
loop_
_entity_poly.entity_id
_entity_poly.type
_entity_poly.pdbx_seq_one_letter_code
_entity_poly.pdbx_strand_id
1 'polypeptide(L)'
;MNACGCCGAALGTVGIESPDRLHGVPGSYGVAECGSCGSGRTLPMAREEELAAFYPSAYVPHGDADGSRLAGAAALGSRAIRAWQASRMLASPALAAGRSLRPGRAL
;
A
#
# COMPACT_ATOMS: atom_id res chain seq x y z
N MET A 1 -6.34 -1.06 -23.26
CA MET A 1 -7.00 0.04 -22.52
C MET A 1 -6.73 -0.17 -21.04
N ASN A 2 -6.17 0.83 -20.34
CA ASN A 2 -5.93 0.73 -18.91
C ASN A 2 -7.27 0.92 -18.17
N ALA A 3 -7.89 -0.17 -17.75
CA ALA A 3 -9.14 -0.17 -16.99
C ALA A 3 -8.88 -0.05 -15.48
N CYS A 4 -9.85 0.47 -14.74
CA CYS A 4 -9.83 0.53 -13.29
C CYS A 4 -9.99 -0.88 -12.71
N GLY A 5 -9.08 -1.31 -11.83
CA GLY A 5 -9.18 -2.60 -11.15
C GLY A 5 -10.33 -2.70 -10.15
N CYS A 6 -10.92 -1.57 -9.73
CA CYS A 6 -12.03 -1.53 -8.78
C CYS A 6 -13.40 -1.57 -9.47
N CYS A 7 -13.64 -0.70 -10.46
CA CYS A 7 -14.96 -0.54 -11.09
C CYS A 7 -14.99 -0.80 -12.61
N GLY A 8 -13.86 -1.21 -13.22
CA GLY A 8 -13.78 -1.52 -14.65
C GLY A 8 -13.81 -0.33 -15.62
N ALA A 9 -14.09 0.89 -15.14
CA ALA A 9 -14.12 2.09 -15.98
C ALA A 9 -12.72 2.43 -16.55
N ALA A 10 -12.65 3.20 -17.63
CA ALA A 10 -11.38 3.68 -18.16
C ALA A 10 -10.65 4.56 -17.13
N LEU A 11 -9.33 4.41 -17.04
CA LEU A 11 -8.48 5.28 -16.22
C LEU A 11 -8.25 6.62 -16.91
N GLY A 12 -8.12 7.68 -16.10
CA GLY A 12 -7.74 9.00 -16.57
C GLY A 12 -6.25 9.11 -16.90
N THR A 13 -5.77 10.34 -17.08
CA THR A 13 -4.34 10.62 -17.24
C THR A 13 -3.59 10.43 -15.92
N VAL A 14 -2.28 10.17 -16.01
CA VAL A 14 -1.40 10.13 -14.85
C VAL A 14 -1.35 11.52 -14.22
N GLY A 15 -1.71 11.62 -12.94
CA GLY A 15 -1.71 12.89 -12.20
C GLY A 15 -0.41 13.18 -11.47
N ILE A 16 0.33 12.13 -11.12
CA ILE A 16 1.62 12.19 -10.41
C ILE A 16 2.55 11.18 -11.06
N GLU A 17 3.79 11.58 -11.32
CA GLU A 17 4.84 10.73 -11.89
C GLU A 17 6.16 10.92 -11.11
N SER A 18 6.84 9.83 -10.80
CA SER A 18 8.13 9.85 -10.09
C SER A 18 8.97 8.62 -10.44
N PRO A 19 10.31 8.73 -10.45
CA PRO A 19 11.17 7.54 -10.39
C PRO A 19 11.00 6.83 -9.03
N ASP A 20 11.49 5.60 -8.94
CA ASP A 20 11.64 4.90 -7.66
C ASP A 20 12.75 5.57 -6.83
N ARG A 21 12.35 6.14 -5.69
CA ARG A 21 13.25 6.84 -4.75
C ARG A 21 13.75 5.95 -3.62
N LEU A 22 13.17 4.76 -3.44
CA LEU A 22 13.48 3.88 -2.32
C LEU A 22 14.55 2.84 -2.71
N HIS A 23 14.33 2.11 -3.80
CA HIS A 23 15.24 1.06 -4.24
C HIS A 23 16.01 1.43 -5.51
N GLY A 24 15.66 2.54 -6.16
CA GLY A 24 16.32 3.02 -7.38
C GLY A 24 16.05 2.13 -8.59
N VAL A 25 14.93 1.41 -8.62
CA VAL A 25 14.54 0.60 -9.77
C VAL A 25 14.41 1.51 -11.01
N PRO A 26 15.09 1.20 -12.13
CA PRO A 26 15.03 2.02 -13.33
C PRO A 26 13.61 2.10 -13.90
N GLY A 27 13.10 3.32 -14.09
CA GLY A 27 11.79 3.56 -14.68
C GLY A 27 11.19 4.89 -14.25
N SER A 28 10.02 5.19 -14.82
CA SER A 28 9.15 6.26 -14.37
C SER A 28 7.79 5.66 -14.02
N TYR A 29 7.31 5.94 -12.82
CA TYR A 29 6.10 5.35 -12.27
C TYR A 29 5.07 6.44 -11.99
N GLY A 30 3.89 6.26 -12.58
CA GLY A 30 2.78 7.19 -12.47
C GLY A 30 1.63 6.61 -11.68
N VAL A 31 0.79 7.48 -11.09
CA VAL A 31 -0.52 7.09 -10.56
C VAL A 31 -1.61 7.78 -11.37
N ALA A 32 -2.48 6.98 -11.98
CA ALA A 32 -3.69 7.45 -12.65
C ALA A 32 -4.91 7.29 -11.72
N GLU A 33 -5.68 8.35 -11.53
CA GLU A 33 -6.94 8.32 -10.78
C GLU A 33 -8.10 7.93 -11.71
N CYS A 34 -8.98 7.04 -11.24
CA CYS A 34 -10.23 6.75 -11.93
C CYS A 34 -11.24 7.87 -11.68
N GLY A 35 -11.66 8.58 -12.73
CA GLY A 35 -12.69 9.63 -12.60
C GLY A 35 -14.07 9.14 -12.16
N SER A 36 -14.33 7.82 -12.19
CA SER A 36 -15.63 7.24 -11.79
C SER A 36 -15.68 6.91 -10.29
N CYS A 37 -14.76 6.06 -9.81
CA CYS A 37 -14.73 5.63 -8.41
C CYS A 37 -13.72 6.38 -7.53
N GLY A 38 -12.70 7.02 -8.12
CA GLY A 38 -11.62 7.70 -7.39
C GLY A 38 -10.45 6.80 -7.02
N SER A 39 -10.48 5.50 -7.35
CA SER A 39 -9.35 4.59 -7.09
C SER A 39 -8.14 4.95 -7.95
N GLY A 40 -6.95 4.97 -7.34
CA GLY A 40 -5.68 5.11 -8.03
C GLY A 40 -5.16 3.78 -8.59
N ARG A 41 -4.46 3.83 -9.72
CA ARG A 41 -3.69 2.70 -10.26
C ARG A 41 -2.28 3.15 -10.64
N THR A 42 -1.28 2.43 -10.15
CA THR A 42 0.12 2.62 -10.54
C THR A 42 0.35 2.13 -11.97
N LEU A 43 1.09 2.91 -12.75
CA LEU A 43 1.45 2.65 -14.13
C LEU A 43 2.98 2.82 -14.32
N PRO A 44 3.63 2.04 -15.22
CA PRO A 44 3.04 0.92 -15.95
C PRO A 44 2.64 -0.23 -15.02
N MET A 45 1.71 -1.07 -15.48
CA MET A 45 1.44 -2.30 -14.75
C MET A 45 2.62 -3.25 -14.90
N ALA A 46 3.06 -3.80 -13.78
CA ALA A 46 3.96 -4.94 -13.78
C ALA A 46 3.29 -6.14 -14.46
N ARG A 47 4.03 -6.81 -15.35
CA ARG A 47 3.68 -8.14 -15.84
C ARG A 47 3.93 -9.16 -14.75
N GLU A 48 3.24 -10.29 -14.82
CA GLU A 48 3.35 -11.34 -13.81
C GLU A 48 4.80 -11.85 -13.68
N GLU A 49 5.50 -12.00 -14.81
CA GLU A 49 6.92 -12.40 -14.85
C GLU A 49 7.87 -11.37 -14.20
N GLU A 50 7.46 -10.11 -14.07
CA GLU A 50 8.27 -9.03 -13.47
C GLU A 50 8.10 -8.96 -11.94
N LEU A 51 7.00 -9.50 -11.40
CA LEU A 51 6.66 -9.37 -9.98
C LEU A 51 7.75 -9.92 -9.07
N ALA A 52 8.34 -11.07 -9.41
CA ALA A 52 9.39 -11.68 -8.60
C ALA A 52 10.62 -10.78 -8.45
N ALA A 53 10.94 -9.96 -9.45
CA ALA A 53 12.08 -9.05 -9.40
C ALA A 53 11.86 -7.87 -8.44
N PHE A 54 10.61 -7.45 -8.22
CA PHE A 54 10.28 -6.36 -7.28
C PHE A 54 10.23 -6.82 -5.82
N TYR A 55 10.17 -8.13 -5.57
CA TYR A 55 10.17 -8.72 -4.23
C TYR A 55 11.37 -9.68 -4.08
N PRO A 56 12.62 -9.16 -4.07
CA PRO A 56 13.80 -10.00 -3.88
C PRO A 56 13.74 -10.70 -2.51
N SER A 57 14.43 -11.83 -2.36
CA SER A 57 14.47 -12.59 -1.11
C SER A 57 15.03 -11.80 0.09
N ALA A 58 15.84 -10.76 -0.19
CA ALA A 58 16.35 -9.83 0.81
C ALA A 58 15.34 -8.74 1.22
N TYR A 59 14.13 -8.72 0.64
CA TYR A 59 13.06 -7.82 1.04
C TYR A 59 12.57 -8.22 2.44
N VAL A 60 12.98 -7.40 3.42
CA VAL A 60 12.92 -7.64 4.87
C VAL A 60 11.54 -7.97 5.46
N PRO A 61 10.37 -7.67 4.84
CA PRO A 61 9.08 -8.16 5.35
C PRO A 61 8.95 -9.69 5.44
N HIS A 62 9.86 -10.45 4.82
CA HIS A 62 9.95 -11.92 4.94
C HIS A 62 11.05 -12.40 5.89
N GLY A 63 11.84 -11.49 6.47
CA GLY A 63 12.85 -11.82 7.47
C GLY A 63 12.18 -12.02 8.81
N ASP A 64 11.90 -13.27 9.17
CA ASP A 64 11.56 -13.64 10.53
C ASP A 64 12.60 -13.02 11.47
N ALA A 65 12.12 -12.25 12.43
CA ALA A 65 12.96 -11.58 13.41
C ALA A 65 13.88 -12.61 14.06
N ASP A 66 15.19 -12.48 13.81
CA ASP A 66 16.22 -13.27 14.45
C ASP A 66 15.91 -13.38 15.94
N GLY A 67 15.76 -14.63 16.42
CA GLY A 67 15.27 -15.03 17.75
C GLY A 67 16.13 -14.59 18.94
N SER A 68 16.65 -13.36 18.91
CA SER A 68 17.34 -12.70 19.98
C SER A 68 16.37 -12.31 21.10
N ARG A 69 16.85 -12.26 22.35
CA ARG A 69 16.09 -11.76 23.50
C ARG A 69 15.61 -10.31 23.30
N LEU A 70 16.31 -9.54 22.47
CA LEU A 70 15.92 -8.19 22.05
C LEU A 70 14.67 -8.23 21.16
N ALA A 71 14.56 -9.20 20.25
CA ALA A 71 13.36 -9.44 19.45
C ALA A 71 12.16 -9.84 20.31
N GLY A 72 12.37 -10.62 21.38
CA GLY A 72 11.33 -10.96 22.36
C GLY A 72 10.78 -9.74 23.13
N ALA A 73 11.66 -8.87 23.63
CA ALA A 73 11.25 -7.62 24.28
C ALA A 73 10.57 -6.64 23.29
N ALA A 74 11.11 -6.54 22.08
CA ALA A 74 10.51 -5.75 21.00
C ALA A 74 9.13 -6.30 20.59
N ALA A 75 8.92 -7.61 20.63
CA ALA A 75 7.63 -8.24 20.34
C ALA A 75 6.57 -7.91 21.41
N LEU A 76 6.95 -7.88 22.69
CA LEU A 76 6.05 -7.45 23.77
C LEU A 76 5.69 -5.96 23.64
N GLY A 77 6.68 -5.10 23.40
CA GLY A 77 6.44 -3.68 23.12
C GLY A 77 5.54 -3.47 21.91
N SER A 78 5.78 -4.21 20.83
CA SER A 78 4.96 -4.17 19.60
C SER A 78 3.53 -4.64 19.84
N ARG A 79 3.31 -5.64 20.69
CA ARG A 79 1.96 -6.08 21.07
C ARG A 79 1.22 -5.01 21.86
N ALA A 80 1.89 -4.37 22.81
CA ALA A 80 1.29 -3.28 23.58
C ALA A 80 0.94 -2.09 22.68
N ILE A 81 1.85 -1.70 21.77
CA ILE A 81 1.61 -0.63 20.78
C ILE A 81 0.43 -1.01 19.87
N ARG A 82 0.39 -2.23 19.33
CA ARG A 82 -0.71 -2.70 18.47
C ARG A 82 -2.05 -2.75 19.21
N ALA A 83 -2.06 -3.20 20.46
CA ALA A 83 -3.28 -3.23 21.28
C ALA A 83 -3.79 -1.80 21.54
N TRP A 84 -2.91 -0.87 21.90
CA TRP A 84 -3.25 0.53 22.07
C TRP A 84 -3.75 1.18 20.77
N GLN A 85 -3.06 0.94 19.65
CA GLN A 85 -3.50 1.39 18.32
C GLN A 85 -4.87 0.84 17.96
N ALA A 86 -5.13 -0.46 18.17
CA ALA A 86 -6.40 -1.10 17.91
C ALA A 86 -7.54 -0.50 18.76
N SER A 87 -7.33 -0.33 20.07
CA SER A 87 -8.29 0.33 20.95
C SER A 87 -8.59 1.76 20.50
N ARG A 88 -7.57 2.52 20.07
CA ARG A 88 -7.75 3.87 19.52
C ARG A 88 -8.46 3.89 18.17
N MET A 89 -8.22 2.90 17.30
CA MET A 89 -8.93 2.78 16.03
C MET A 89 -10.40 2.45 16.24
N LEU A 90 -10.72 1.57 17.19
CA LEU A 90 -12.10 1.25 17.57
C LEU A 90 -12.82 2.44 18.23
N ALA A 91 -12.09 3.27 18.97
CA ALA A 91 -12.61 4.52 19.54
C ALA A 91 -12.62 5.68 18.54
N SER A 92 -12.01 5.53 17.36
CA SER A 92 -11.95 6.58 16.34
C SER A 92 -13.12 6.42 15.37
N PRO A 93 -13.97 7.46 15.18
CA PRO A 93 -15.06 7.43 14.22
C PRO A 93 -14.57 7.41 12.76
N ALA A 94 -13.26 7.37 12.49
CA ALA A 94 -12.68 7.38 11.15
C ALA A 94 -13.20 6.25 10.25
N LEU A 95 -13.45 5.05 10.80
CA LEU A 95 -14.05 3.95 10.03
C LEU A 95 -15.53 4.20 9.70
N ALA A 96 -16.27 4.89 10.59
CA ALA A 96 -17.65 5.29 10.33
C ALA A 96 -17.72 6.43 9.30
N ALA A 97 -16.80 7.40 9.37
CA ALA A 97 -16.68 8.47 8.38
C ALA A 97 -16.26 7.94 6.99
N GLY A 98 -15.39 6.91 6.97
CA GLY A 98 -14.97 6.24 5.74
C GLY A 98 -16.09 5.46 5.04
N ARG A 99 -17.12 5.01 5.75
CA ARG A 99 -18.27 4.30 5.15
C ARG A 99 -19.11 5.15 4.20
N SER A 100 -19.13 6.47 4.39
CA SER A 100 -19.77 7.41 3.45
C SER A 100 -18.87 7.80 2.27
N LEU A 101 -17.58 7.45 2.30
CA LEU A 101 -16.65 7.76 1.23
C LEU A 101 -16.76 6.73 0.10
N ARG A 102 -16.63 7.20 -1.13
CA ARG A 102 -16.56 6.32 -2.29
C ARG A 102 -15.26 5.49 -2.23
N PRO A 103 -15.29 4.19 -2.57
CA PRO A 103 -14.09 3.36 -2.61
C PRO A 103 -12.97 3.99 -3.47
N GLY A 104 -11.80 4.22 -2.86
CA GLY A 104 -10.65 4.83 -3.52
C GLY A 104 -10.36 6.28 -3.14
N ARG A 105 -11.26 6.98 -2.44
CA ARG A 105 -10.94 8.25 -1.78
C ARG A 105 -10.59 8.00 -0.31
N ALA A 106 -9.29 7.88 -0.02
CA ALA A 106 -8.79 8.04 1.34
C ALA A 106 -8.64 9.54 1.65
N LEU A 107 -8.90 9.92 2.90
CA LEU A 107 -8.78 11.29 3.43
C LEU A 107 -7.45 11.95 3.08
#